data_AF-A0A1G0DJE2-F1
#
_entry.id   AF-A0A1G0DJE2-F1
#
_cell.length_a   1.000
_cell.length_b   1.000
_cell.length_c   1.000
_cell.angle_alpha   90.00
_cell.angle_beta   90.00
_cell.angle_gamma   90.00
#
_symmetry.space_group_name_H-M   'P 1'
#
loop_
_entity.id
_entity.type
_entity.pdbx_description
1 polymer ?
#
loop_
_entity_poly.entity_id
_entity_poly.type
_entity_poly.pdbx_seq_one_letter_code
_entity_poly.pdbx_strand_id
1 'polypeptide(L)'
;MHNLRQLIVLIAFFCLAAAADKGVFPDVQAAEQAIPQNKVRSVNLAVSTSLTSPAINASPDSPANPVIAASTASPAGKAPATRPATALPGQDEYYDPANPDYHRLQKANESLAGFKLDKKQYVNWMDVLREKLINPRADLTGKATMEVLDMDIIMKNTKAMPYVKFPHNSHTMWLACSNCHDQIFVPKAGANKIDMAKIFRGQYCGVCHDKVAFSMFFSCETCHSVPIAGGKPWWN
;
A
#
# COMPACT_ATOMS: atom_id res chain seq x y z
N MET A 1 28.28 78.91 10.02
CA MET A 1 27.49 79.84 10.84
C MET A 1 26.23 79.10 11.29
N HIS A 2 26.05 78.93 12.62
CA HIS A 2 24.87 78.43 13.35
C HIS A 2 24.43 76.97 13.10
N ASN A 3 24.22 76.08 14.07
CA ASN A 3 24.33 76.18 15.54
C ASN A 3 24.44 74.77 16.14
N LEU A 4 25.35 74.62 17.10
CA LEU A 4 25.63 73.45 17.94
C LEU A 4 25.11 73.79 19.35
N ARG A 5 24.23 72.96 19.95
CA ARG A 5 23.81 72.88 21.38
C ARG A 5 22.42 72.23 21.39
N GLN A 6 22.13 71.08 21.99
CA GLN A 6 22.27 70.65 23.39
C GLN A 6 22.36 69.10 23.36
N LEU A 7 23.26 68.33 23.97
CA LEU A 7 23.97 68.32 25.25
C LEU A 7 23.10 68.03 26.49
N ILE A 8 23.01 66.73 26.81
CA ILE A 8 23.19 66.10 28.14
C ILE A 8 22.17 66.42 29.24
N VAL A 9 21.36 65.40 29.57
CA VAL A 9 20.93 65.02 30.93
C VAL A 9 20.97 63.48 30.95
N LEU A 10 21.98 62.85 31.57
CA LEU A 10 21.92 62.21 32.91
C LEU A 10 20.71 61.26 33.08
N ILE A 11 20.76 60.07 33.68
CA ILE A 11 21.77 59.21 34.32
C ILE A 11 21.01 57.89 34.59
N ALA A 12 21.74 56.78 34.52
CA ALA A 12 21.53 55.51 35.20
C ALA A 12 20.10 55.09 35.63
N PHE A 13 19.59 54.03 35.00
CA PHE A 13 18.97 52.96 35.76
C PHE A 13 19.67 51.63 35.49
N PHE A 14 20.12 51.08 36.60
CA PHE A 14 20.96 49.92 36.80
C PHE A 14 20.18 48.63 36.55
N CYS A 15 20.93 47.60 36.17
CA CYS A 15 20.74 46.18 36.52
C CYS A 15 19.69 45.31 35.80
N LEU A 16 20.26 44.34 35.07
CA LEU A 16 20.14 42.90 35.34
C LEU A 16 18.90 42.16 34.80
N ALA A 17 19.07 41.51 33.63
CA ALA A 17 18.82 40.08 33.48
C ALA A 17 19.33 39.59 32.13
N ALA A 18 20.20 38.57 32.20
CA ALA A 18 20.65 37.76 31.08
C ALA A 18 19.55 36.78 30.65
N ALA A 19 19.43 36.51 29.36
CA ALA A 19 19.30 35.16 28.82
C ALA A 19 19.40 35.18 27.29
N ALA A 20 20.20 34.25 26.79
CA ALA A 20 20.56 34.06 25.42
C ALA A 20 19.46 33.34 24.61
N ASP A 21 19.44 33.66 23.32
CA ASP A 21 19.44 32.73 22.19
C ASP A 21 18.28 31.72 22.09
N LYS A 22 17.35 31.94 21.13
CA LYS A 22 16.92 30.93 20.15
C LYS A 22 16.50 31.62 18.84
N GLY A 23 17.16 31.20 17.76
CA GLY A 23 16.90 31.60 16.39
C GLY A 23 15.45 31.40 15.94
N VAL A 24 14.96 32.43 15.27
CA VAL A 24 13.67 32.50 14.58
C VAL A 24 13.88 32.01 13.14
N PHE A 25 13.26 30.89 12.78
CA PHE A 25 13.07 30.50 11.39
C PHE A 25 11.88 31.27 10.81
N PRO A 26 12.00 31.95 9.65
CA PRO A 26 10.88 32.64 9.05
C PRO A 26 9.94 31.68 8.31
N ASP A 27 8.67 31.91 8.58
CA ASP A 27 7.45 31.63 7.84
C ASP A 27 7.62 31.30 6.33
N VAL A 28 7.07 30.17 5.89
CA VAL A 28 6.91 29.83 4.46
C VAL A 28 5.43 29.65 4.18
N GLN A 29 4.74 30.78 4.00
CA GLN A 29 3.37 30.81 3.53
C GLN A 29 3.23 31.95 2.51
N ALA A 30 3.42 31.62 1.22
CA ALA A 30 2.76 32.24 0.06
C ALA A 30 3.43 31.79 -1.25
N ALA A 31 2.75 30.93 -2.00
CA ALA A 31 2.82 30.89 -3.47
C ALA A 31 1.61 30.11 -4.00
N GLU A 32 0.47 30.81 -4.01
CA GLU A 32 -0.72 30.53 -4.80
C GLU A 32 -0.41 30.69 -6.28
N GLN A 33 -0.65 29.68 -7.14
CA GLN A 33 -0.99 29.92 -8.55
C GLN A 33 -2.01 28.91 -9.08
N ALA A 34 -3.13 29.49 -9.53
CA ALA A 34 -4.36 28.88 -10.01
C ALA A 34 -4.18 28.06 -11.30
N ILE A 35 -4.91 26.94 -11.40
CA ILE A 35 -5.11 26.19 -12.65
C ILE A 35 -6.49 26.58 -13.21
N PRO A 36 -6.58 27.17 -14.42
CA PRO A 36 -7.87 27.53 -15.02
C PRO A 36 -8.63 26.30 -15.52
N GLN A 37 -9.92 26.27 -15.19
CA GLN A 37 -10.91 25.29 -15.63
C GLN A 37 -11.09 25.35 -17.15
N ASN A 38 -10.68 24.30 -17.88
CA ASN A 38 -10.90 24.24 -19.31
C ASN A 38 -12.26 23.60 -19.65
N LYS A 39 -13.09 24.44 -20.23
CA LYS A 39 -14.37 24.25 -20.92
C LYS A 39 -14.61 22.85 -21.51
N VAL A 40 -15.45 22.05 -20.86
CA VAL A 40 -16.05 20.84 -21.47
C VAL A 40 -17.11 21.29 -22.47
N ARG A 41 -16.84 21.10 -23.76
CA ARG A 41 -17.78 21.36 -24.85
C ARG A 41 -18.72 20.16 -24.96
N SER A 42 -20.00 20.39 -24.72
CA SER A 42 -21.09 19.43 -24.93
C SER A 42 -21.19 19.07 -26.41
N VAL A 43 -21.18 17.78 -26.71
CA VAL A 43 -21.61 17.24 -28.01
C VAL A 43 -22.61 16.13 -27.72
N ASN A 44 -23.89 16.44 -27.93
CA ASN A 44 -24.92 15.44 -28.18
C ASN A 44 -24.91 15.17 -29.68
N LEU A 45 -24.77 13.92 -30.12
CA LEU A 45 -25.48 13.46 -31.32
C LEU A 45 -25.63 11.93 -31.40
N ALA A 46 -26.91 11.54 -31.43
CA ALA A 46 -27.56 10.46 -32.15
C ALA A 46 -26.85 9.10 -32.36
N VAL A 47 -27.53 8.09 -31.81
CA VAL A 47 -27.59 6.71 -32.30
C VAL A 47 -28.04 6.67 -33.76
N SER A 48 -27.36 5.91 -34.62
CA SER A 48 -27.95 5.22 -35.78
C SER A 48 -27.04 4.12 -36.34
N THR A 49 -27.63 2.93 -36.39
CA THR A 49 -27.59 1.87 -37.44
C THR A 49 -26.27 1.32 -38.00
N SER A 50 -26.17 -0.01 -37.81
CA SER A 50 -25.47 -1.05 -38.56
C SER A 50 -25.09 -0.73 -40.02
N LEU A 51 -23.90 -1.18 -40.45
CA LEU A 51 -23.63 -1.84 -41.75
C LEU A 51 -22.14 -2.28 -41.86
N THR A 52 -21.95 -3.60 -42.02
CA THR A 52 -20.95 -4.33 -42.84
C THR A 52 -19.46 -3.94 -42.87
N SER A 53 -18.61 -4.96 -42.60
CA SER A 53 -17.14 -5.02 -42.64
C SER A 53 -16.46 -4.54 -43.94
N PRO A 54 -15.14 -4.29 -43.89
CA PRO A 54 -14.26 -5.29 -44.49
C PRO A 54 -12.99 -5.59 -43.68
N ALA A 55 -12.41 -6.75 -43.99
CA ALA A 55 -11.14 -7.26 -43.48
C ALA A 55 -9.97 -6.29 -43.78
N ILE A 56 -9.10 -6.10 -42.79
CA ILE A 56 -7.80 -5.46 -42.96
C ILE A 56 -6.69 -6.51 -42.85
N ASN A 57 -5.84 -6.53 -43.87
CA ASN A 57 -4.73 -7.44 -44.07
C ASN A 57 -3.64 -7.27 -43.01
N ALA A 58 -3.00 -8.40 -42.70
CA ALA A 58 -1.81 -8.51 -41.86
C ALA A 58 -0.62 -7.74 -42.47
N SER A 59 0.06 -6.96 -41.63
CA SER A 59 1.40 -6.46 -41.91
C SER A 59 2.43 -7.47 -41.37
N PRO A 60 3.44 -7.89 -42.16
CA PRO A 60 4.52 -8.72 -41.66
C PRO A 60 5.54 -7.78 -41.01
N ASP A 61 5.65 -7.83 -39.69
CA ASP A 61 6.83 -7.44 -38.88
C ASP A 61 6.37 -7.21 -37.44
N SER A 62 6.02 -8.31 -36.77
CA SER A 62 6.05 -8.38 -35.31
C SER A 62 7.08 -9.46 -34.96
N PRO A 63 8.10 -9.17 -34.13
CA PRO A 63 8.96 -10.22 -33.62
C PRO A 63 8.08 -11.21 -32.85
N ALA A 64 8.28 -12.50 -33.15
CA ALA A 64 7.53 -13.60 -32.59
C ALA A 64 7.46 -13.45 -31.06
N ASN A 65 6.24 -13.30 -30.55
CA ASN A 65 5.95 -13.46 -29.14
C ASN A 65 6.54 -14.81 -28.72
N PRO A 66 7.45 -14.90 -27.73
CA PRO A 66 7.97 -16.19 -27.33
C PRO A 66 6.77 -17.02 -26.89
N VAL A 67 6.53 -18.09 -27.64
CA VAL A 67 5.55 -19.10 -27.32
C VAL A 67 5.97 -19.59 -25.95
N ILE A 68 5.24 -19.19 -24.91
CA ILE A 68 5.41 -19.77 -23.58
C ILE A 68 5.08 -21.25 -23.80
N ALA A 69 6.13 -22.06 -23.91
CA ALA A 69 6.00 -23.49 -24.01
C ALA A 69 5.11 -23.90 -22.85
N ALA A 70 3.97 -24.52 -23.17
CA ALA A 70 3.06 -25.04 -22.19
C ALA A 70 3.88 -25.88 -21.21
N SER A 71 4.03 -25.37 -19.98
CA SER A 71 4.73 -26.06 -18.91
C SER A 71 4.10 -27.44 -18.81
N THR A 72 4.89 -28.46 -19.12
CA THR A 72 4.48 -29.86 -19.01
C THR A 72 3.95 -30.06 -17.60
N ALA A 73 2.65 -30.34 -17.49
CA ALA A 73 1.96 -30.49 -16.23
C ALA A 73 2.71 -31.48 -15.33
N SER A 74 3.22 -30.96 -14.22
CA SER A 74 3.75 -31.77 -13.13
C SER A 74 2.64 -32.69 -12.61
N PRO A 75 2.95 -33.95 -12.21
CA PRO A 75 1.92 -34.92 -11.87
C PRO A 75 1.12 -34.44 -10.65
N ALA A 76 -0.16 -34.80 -10.62
CA ALA A 76 -1.18 -34.40 -9.67
C ALA A 76 -0.94 -34.88 -8.22
N GLY A 77 0.17 -34.43 -7.62
CA GLY A 77 0.40 -34.50 -6.18
C GLY A 77 -0.39 -33.40 -5.46
N LYS A 78 -0.79 -33.68 -4.22
CA LYS A 78 -1.39 -32.68 -3.33
C LYS A 78 -0.46 -31.46 -3.25
N ALA A 79 -1.02 -30.27 -3.45
CA ALA A 79 -0.27 -29.03 -3.38
C ALA A 79 0.48 -28.94 -2.02
N PRO A 80 1.75 -28.51 -2.02
CA PRO A 80 2.54 -28.46 -0.80
C PRO A 80 1.92 -27.50 0.23
N ALA A 81 2.01 -27.89 1.50
CA ALA A 81 1.52 -27.08 2.62
C ALA A 81 2.50 -25.96 3.01
N THR A 82 3.78 -26.12 2.66
CA THR A 82 4.87 -25.18 2.93
C THR A 82 5.67 -24.90 1.67
N ARG A 83 6.33 -23.75 1.62
CA ARG A 83 7.18 -23.35 0.50
C ARG A 83 8.40 -24.29 0.42
N PRO A 84 8.68 -24.91 -0.74
CA PRO A 84 9.87 -25.75 -0.90
C PRO A 84 11.14 -24.89 -0.93
N ALA A 85 12.27 -25.49 -0.54
CA ALA A 85 13.58 -24.89 -0.72
C ALA A 85 14.04 -24.88 -2.20
N THR A 86 13.42 -25.72 -3.04
CA THR A 86 13.66 -25.73 -4.48
C THR A 86 13.11 -24.46 -5.13
N ALA A 87 13.88 -23.87 -6.04
CA ALA A 87 13.45 -22.70 -6.79
C ALA A 87 12.21 -23.00 -7.66
N LEU A 88 11.31 -22.02 -7.76
CA LEU A 88 10.19 -22.08 -8.69
C LEU A 88 10.68 -21.94 -10.14
N PRO A 89 9.97 -22.50 -11.13
CA PRO A 89 10.31 -22.29 -12.54
C PRO A 89 10.40 -20.79 -12.87
N GLY A 90 11.49 -20.39 -13.55
CA GLY A 90 11.74 -19.00 -13.92
C GLY A 90 12.12 -18.07 -12.76
N GLN A 91 12.24 -18.56 -11.51
CA GLN A 91 12.57 -17.71 -10.36
C GLN A 91 13.96 -17.08 -10.47
N ASP A 92 14.90 -17.80 -11.08
CA ASP A 92 16.27 -17.29 -11.26
C ASP A 92 16.37 -16.26 -12.40
N GLU A 93 15.32 -16.09 -13.23
CA GLU A 93 15.30 -15.12 -14.35
C GLU A 93 15.29 -13.65 -13.88
N TYR A 94 14.94 -13.40 -12.61
CA TYR A 94 14.89 -12.05 -12.04
C TYR A 94 16.24 -11.54 -11.53
N TYR A 95 17.26 -12.40 -11.49
CA TYR A 95 18.59 -12.03 -11.01
C TYR A 95 19.54 -11.86 -12.19
N ASP A 96 20.30 -10.76 -12.21
CA ASP A 96 21.34 -10.54 -13.20
C ASP A 96 22.59 -11.36 -12.82
N PRO A 97 22.96 -12.41 -13.59
CA PRO A 97 24.13 -13.23 -13.29
C PRO A 97 25.46 -12.48 -13.50
N ALA A 98 25.46 -11.36 -14.23
CA ALA A 98 26.65 -10.53 -14.44
C ALA A 98 26.92 -9.58 -13.26
N ASN A 99 25.98 -9.44 -12.32
CA ASN A 99 26.17 -8.60 -11.15
C ASN A 99 27.28 -9.19 -10.25
N PRO A 100 28.33 -8.40 -9.90
CA PRO A 100 29.40 -8.85 -9.01
C PRO A 100 28.92 -9.39 -7.65
N ASP A 101 27.77 -8.91 -7.16
CA ASP A 101 27.17 -9.33 -5.91
C ASP A 101 26.13 -10.46 -6.07
N TYR A 102 25.93 -11.03 -7.28
CA TYR A 102 24.93 -12.07 -7.55
C TYR A 102 24.98 -13.22 -6.53
N HIS A 103 26.18 -13.70 -6.19
CA HIS A 103 26.38 -14.80 -5.24
C HIS A 103 26.12 -14.42 -3.77
N ARG A 104 25.93 -13.14 -3.46
CA ARG A 104 25.65 -12.63 -2.11
C ARG A 104 24.18 -12.33 -1.89
N LEU A 105 23.39 -12.27 -2.96
CA LEU A 105 21.96 -12.04 -2.87
C LEU A 105 21.29 -13.30 -2.30
N GLN A 106 20.54 -13.13 -1.21
CA GLN A 106 19.71 -14.20 -0.68
C GLN A 106 18.61 -14.51 -1.68
N LYS A 107 18.50 -15.77 -2.11
CA LYS A 107 17.45 -16.17 -3.04
C LYS A 107 16.10 -16.32 -2.33
N ALA A 108 15.02 -16.01 -3.03
CA ALA A 108 13.68 -16.08 -2.44
C ALA A 108 13.23 -17.50 -2.05
N ASN A 109 13.67 -18.55 -2.75
CA ASN A 109 13.41 -19.94 -2.34
C ASN A 109 14.15 -20.31 -1.06
N GLU A 110 15.31 -19.71 -0.81
CA GLU A 110 16.08 -19.91 0.42
C GLU A 110 15.43 -19.15 1.58
N SER A 111 15.05 -17.88 1.38
CA SER A 111 14.50 -17.04 2.45
C SER A 111 13.09 -17.45 2.89
N LEU A 112 12.30 -18.02 1.98
CA LEU A 112 10.90 -18.39 2.23
C LEU A 112 10.74 -19.89 2.52
N ALA A 113 11.81 -20.69 2.50
CA ALA A 113 11.75 -22.13 2.71
C ALA A 113 11.04 -22.47 4.03
N GLY A 114 10.08 -23.40 3.97
CA GLY A 114 9.32 -23.85 5.14
C GLY A 114 8.16 -22.95 5.55
N PHE A 115 8.01 -21.76 4.96
CA PHE A 115 6.86 -20.89 5.26
C PHE A 115 5.55 -21.54 4.80
N LYS A 116 4.51 -21.43 5.64
CA LYS A 116 3.19 -21.97 5.33
C LYS A 116 2.58 -21.27 4.12
N LEU A 117 1.88 -22.06 3.30
CA LEU A 117 1.17 -21.57 2.12
C LEU A 117 -0.33 -21.51 2.37
N ASP A 118 -0.98 -20.52 1.75
CA ASP A 118 -2.42 -20.42 1.73
C ASP A 118 -3.04 -21.36 0.65
N LYS A 119 -4.38 -21.35 0.56
CA LYS A 119 -5.12 -22.15 -0.42
C LYS A 119 -4.76 -21.82 -1.88
N LYS A 120 -4.19 -20.63 -2.12
CA LYS A 120 -3.76 -20.11 -3.43
C LYS A 120 -2.26 -20.28 -3.65
N GLN A 121 -1.54 -20.96 -2.75
CA GLN A 121 -0.10 -21.23 -2.82
C GLN A 121 0.80 -19.99 -2.65
N TYR A 122 0.26 -18.91 -2.09
CA TYR A 122 1.04 -17.76 -1.61
C TYR A 122 1.49 -17.97 -0.17
N VAL A 123 2.53 -17.25 0.25
CA VAL A 123 2.98 -17.27 1.65
C VAL A 123 1.87 -16.71 2.54
N ASN A 124 1.49 -17.45 3.58
CA ASN A 124 0.60 -16.93 4.61
C ASN A 124 1.43 -16.15 5.65
N TRP A 125 1.66 -14.87 5.38
CA TRP A 125 2.47 -13.99 6.23
C TRP A 125 1.97 -13.88 7.67
N MET A 126 0.65 -13.99 7.90
CA MET A 126 0.10 -13.92 9.26
C MET A 126 0.37 -15.19 10.07
N ASP A 127 0.36 -16.37 9.43
CA ASP A 127 0.74 -17.61 10.12
C ASP A 127 2.23 -17.62 10.42
N VAL A 128 3.06 -17.20 9.46
CA VAL A 128 4.53 -17.08 9.63
C VAL A 128 4.86 -16.15 10.81
N LEU A 129 4.16 -15.03 10.93
CA LEU A 129 4.32 -14.10 12.05
C LEU A 129 3.86 -14.68 13.39
N ARG A 130 2.67 -15.30 13.43
CA ARG A 130 2.12 -15.88 14.67
C ARG A 130 2.93 -17.07 15.17
N GLU A 131 3.56 -17.80 14.25
CA GLU A 131 4.48 -18.90 14.55
C GLU A 131 5.90 -18.42 14.88
N LYS A 132 6.14 -17.10 14.86
CA LYS A 132 7.43 -16.47 15.15
C LYS A 132 8.57 -16.92 14.24
N LEU A 133 8.24 -17.40 13.03
CA LEU A 133 9.23 -17.64 11.98
C LEU A 133 9.83 -16.33 11.47
N ILE A 134 9.09 -15.24 11.65
CA ILE A 134 9.57 -13.86 11.50
C ILE A 134 9.27 -13.07 12.78
N ASN A 135 10.14 -12.11 13.08
CA ASN A 135 9.99 -11.22 14.23
C ASN A 135 10.32 -9.78 13.80
N PRO A 136 9.34 -9.03 13.27
CA PRO A 136 9.54 -7.65 12.87
C PRO A 136 10.00 -6.79 14.05
N ARG A 137 10.93 -5.88 13.79
CA ARG A 137 11.34 -4.88 14.79
C ARG A 137 10.38 -3.70 14.75
N ALA A 138 10.08 -3.14 15.92
CA ALA A 138 9.22 -1.97 16.03
C ALA A 138 9.90 -0.67 15.59
N ASP A 139 11.22 -0.62 15.71
CA ASP A 139 12.04 0.50 15.30
C ASP A 139 13.37 0.03 14.70
N LEU A 140 14.15 0.98 14.20
CA LEU A 140 15.45 0.69 13.61
C LEU A 140 16.44 0.11 14.65
N THR A 141 16.29 0.47 15.93
CA THR A 141 17.20 0.03 17.00
C THR A 141 16.80 -1.30 17.65
N GLY A 142 15.58 -1.77 17.41
CA GLY A 142 15.02 -2.97 18.04
C GLY A 142 14.71 -2.81 19.53
N LYS A 143 14.63 -1.58 20.04
CA LYS A 143 14.38 -1.30 21.47
C LYS A 143 12.91 -1.01 21.76
N ALA A 144 12.17 -0.55 20.75
CA ALA A 144 10.76 -0.26 20.91
C ALA A 144 9.93 -1.55 20.87
N THR A 145 8.70 -1.45 21.39
CA THR A 145 7.68 -2.51 21.32
C THR A 145 6.61 -2.14 20.32
N MET A 146 6.15 -3.12 19.54
CA MET A 146 5.00 -2.93 18.65
C MET A 146 3.74 -2.67 19.47
N GLU A 147 3.03 -1.59 19.15
CA GLU A 147 1.70 -1.31 19.70
C GLU A 147 0.66 -2.14 18.94
N VAL A 148 0.22 -3.26 19.51
CA VAL A 148 -0.76 -4.15 18.90
C VAL A 148 -2.15 -3.86 19.45
N LEU A 149 -3.11 -3.63 18.55
CA LEU A 149 -4.51 -3.39 18.89
C LEU A 149 -5.38 -4.58 18.47
N ASP A 150 -6.00 -5.25 19.42
CA ASP A 150 -6.92 -6.35 19.16
C ASP A 150 -8.37 -5.87 19.04
N MET A 151 -8.70 -5.34 17.86
CA MET A 151 -10.04 -4.83 17.56
C MET A 151 -10.40 -5.05 16.09
N ASP A 152 -11.58 -5.64 15.86
CA ASP A 152 -12.14 -5.81 14.53
C ASP A 152 -13.16 -4.71 14.20
N ILE A 153 -13.07 -4.17 12.98
CA ILE A 153 -14.07 -3.27 12.42
C ILE A 153 -14.88 -4.04 11.37
N ILE A 154 -16.20 -4.08 11.56
CA ILE A 154 -17.12 -4.72 10.61
C ILE A 154 -17.79 -3.65 9.74
N MET A 155 -17.46 -3.66 8.46
CA MET A 155 -18.05 -2.76 7.46
C MET A 155 -19.23 -3.45 6.79
N LYS A 156 -20.43 -2.89 6.98
CA LYS A 156 -21.69 -3.49 6.52
C LYS A 156 -22.19 -2.96 5.18
N ASN A 157 -21.57 -1.91 4.64
CA ASN A 157 -21.97 -1.33 3.36
C ASN A 157 -21.37 -2.11 2.17
N THR A 158 -21.77 -3.38 2.04
CA THR A 158 -21.21 -4.34 1.06
C THR A 158 -22.22 -4.80 0.01
N LYS A 159 -23.39 -4.14 -0.06
CA LYS A 159 -24.53 -4.56 -0.90
C LYS A 159 -24.91 -6.02 -0.60
N ALA A 160 -24.87 -6.89 -1.61
CA ALA A 160 -25.20 -8.31 -1.48
C ALA A 160 -24.01 -9.19 -1.03
N MET A 161 -22.79 -8.62 -0.97
CA MET A 161 -21.60 -9.36 -0.57
C MET A 161 -21.57 -9.51 0.96
N PRO A 162 -20.93 -10.56 1.51
CA PRO A 162 -20.65 -10.66 2.94
C PRO A 162 -20.03 -9.39 3.49
N TYR A 163 -20.28 -9.09 4.76
CA TYR A 163 -19.66 -7.95 5.43
C TYR A 163 -18.15 -8.06 5.43
N VAL A 164 -17.49 -6.91 5.35
CA VAL A 164 -16.04 -6.83 5.39
C VAL A 164 -15.58 -6.76 6.83
N LYS A 165 -14.59 -7.58 7.18
CA LYS A 165 -13.89 -7.52 8.46
C LYS A 165 -12.50 -6.91 8.26
N PHE A 166 -12.20 -5.88 9.04
CA PHE A 166 -10.88 -5.29 9.14
C PHE A 166 -10.31 -5.53 10.54
N PRO A 167 -9.33 -6.43 10.70
CA PRO A 167 -8.71 -6.69 11.99
C PRO A 167 -7.53 -5.73 12.24
N HIS A 168 -7.60 -4.88 13.27
CA HIS A 168 -6.45 -4.07 13.67
C HIS A 168 -5.27 -4.95 14.08
N ASN A 169 -5.53 -6.10 14.72
CA ASN A 169 -4.49 -6.99 15.20
C ASN A 169 -3.51 -7.35 14.07
N SER A 170 -4.03 -7.83 12.94
CA SER A 170 -3.20 -8.26 11.82
C SER A 170 -2.44 -7.14 11.13
N HIS A 171 -2.84 -5.88 11.30
CA HIS A 171 -2.14 -4.72 10.74
C HIS A 171 -1.13 -4.14 11.72
N THR A 172 -1.53 -4.00 12.99
CA THR A 172 -0.73 -3.42 14.08
C THR A 172 0.41 -4.33 14.55
N MET A 173 0.39 -5.61 14.20
CA MET A 173 1.58 -6.46 14.35
C MET A 173 2.73 -6.11 13.38
N TRP A 174 2.47 -5.28 12.36
CA TRP A 174 3.45 -4.86 11.36
C TRP A 174 3.66 -3.36 11.29
N LEU A 175 2.59 -2.59 11.54
CA LEU A 175 2.52 -1.17 11.26
C LEU A 175 2.14 -0.39 12.51
N ALA A 176 2.63 0.85 12.61
CA ALA A 176 2.23 1.79 13.64
C ALA A 176 0.90 2.46 13.29
N CYS A 177 0.23 3.02 14.31
CA CYS A 177 -1.04 3.74 14.16
C CYS A 177 -0.97 4.85 13.09
N SER A 178 0.16 5.57 13.04
CA SER A 178 0.40 6.68 12.12
C SER A 178 0.54 6.25 10.65
N ASN A 179 0.76 4.97 10.36
CA ASN A 179 0.77 4.47 8.98
C ASN A 179 -0.63 4.53 8.34
N CYS A 180 -1.69 4.56 9.17
CA CYS A 180 -3.07 4.51 8.73
C CYS A 180 -3.84 5.78 9.09
N HIS A 181 -3.61 6.30 10.30
CA HIS A 181 -4.37 7.41 10.86
C HIS A 181 -3.56 8.71 10.92
N ASP A 182 -4.17 9.86 10.63
CA ASP A 182 -5.54 10.07 10.14
C ASP A 182 -5.64 10.17 8.61
N GLN A 183 -4.50 10.06 7.91
CA GLN A 183 -4.39 10.32 6.47
C GLN A 183 -5.19 9.36 5.59
N ILE A 184 -5.10 8.05 5.85
CA ILE A 184 -5.81 7.04 5.05
C ILE A 184 -7.21 6.81 5.60
N PHE A 185 -7.32 6.74 6.92
CA PHE A 185 -8.56 6.51 7.62
C PHE A 185 -8.76 7.52 8.73
N VAL A 186 -9.96 8.09 8.82
CA VAL A 186 -10.39 8.76 10.05
C VAL A 186 -10.52 7.70 11.16
N PRO A 187 -10.02 7.94 12.39
CA PRO A 187 -10.10 7.02 13.53
C PRO A 187 -11.51 6.96 14.13
N LYS A 188 -12.50 6.68 13.27
CA LYS A 188 -13.92 6.59 13.59
C LYS A 188 -14.59 5.63 12.63
N ALA A 189 -15.19 4.58 13.17
CA ALA A 189 -15.94 3.60 12.36
C ALA A 189 -17.05 4.29 11.56
N GLY A 190 -17.16 3.95 10.28
CA GLY A 190 -18.16 4.50 9.37
C GLY A 190 -17.93 5.95 8.90
N ALA A 191 -16.86 6.61 9.33
CA ALA A 191 -16.54 7.97 8.86
C ALA A 191 -16.03 8.00 7.41
N ASN A 192 -15.36 6.93 6.98
CA ASN A 192 -14.76 6.84 5.65
C ASN A 192 -15.76 6.29 4.63
N LYS A 193 -15.88 6.94 3.46
CA LYS A 193 -16.73 6.49 2.35
C LYS A 193 -15.96 5.54 1.43
N ILE A 194 -15.76 4.31 1.90
CA ILE A 194 -14.99 3.28 1.20
C ILE A 194 -15.89 2.58 0.18
N ASP A 195 -15.38 2.42 -1.04
CA ASP A 195 -15.96 1.57 -2.08
C ASP A 195 -14.84 0.90 -2.89
N MET A 196 -15.17 -0.18 -3.61
CA MET A 196 -14.17 -0.92 -4.39
C MET A 196 -13.54 -0.09 -5.51
N ALA A 197 -14.24 0.88 -6.08
CA ALA A 197 -13.67 1.73 -7.13
C ALA A 197 -12.57 2.64 -6.57
N LYS A 198 -12.74 3.18 -5.37
CA LYS A 198 -11.69 3.94 -4.66
C LYS A 198 -10.51 3.06 -4.30
N ILE A 199 -10.79 1.84 -3.82
CA ILE A 199 -9.77 0.84 -3.51
C ILE A 199 -8.91 0.55 -4.75
N PHE A 200 -9.52 0.25 -5.90
CA PHE A 200 -8.77 -0.01 -7.13
C PHE A 200 -7.99 1.21 -7.66
N ARG A 201 -8.36 2.43 -7.26
CA ARG A 201 -7.57 3.65 -7.54
C ARG A 201 -6.47 3.90 -6.51
N GLY A 202 -6.16 2.93 -5.66
CA GLY A 202 -5.08 3.00 -4.69
C GLY A 202 -5.42 3.79 -3.42
N GLN A 203 -6.71 3.95 -3.09
CA GLN A 203 -7.18 4.61 -1.87
C GLN A 203 -7.59 3.57 -0.80
N TYR A 204 -7.61 3.98 0.47
CA TYR A 204 -7.97 3.10 1.59
C TYR A 204 -7.16 1.80 1.60
N CYS A 205 -7.83 0.65 1.52
CA CYS A 205 -7.18 -0.67 1.48
C CYS A 205 -6.18 -0.79 0.32
N GLY A 206 -6.47 -0.15 -0.83
CA GLY A 206 -5.62 -0.18 -2.02
C GLY A 206 -4.34 0.67 -1.92
N VAL A 207 -4.14 1.39 -0.81
CA VAL A 207 -2.84 2.01 -0.52
C VAL A 207 -1.77 0.93 -0.36
N CYS A 208 -2.13 -0.22 0.23
CA CYS A 208 -1.20 -1.30 0.54
C CYS A 208 -1.49 -2.61 -0.21
N HIS A 209 -2.75 -3.05 -0.23
CA HIS A 209 -3.12 -4.28 -0.92
C HIS A 209 -2.99 -4.10 -2.44
N ASP A 210 -2.43 -5.10 -3.11
CA ASP A 210 -2.00 -5.07 -4.53
C ASP A 210 -0.68 -4.32 -4.81
N LYS A 211 0.01 -3.82 -3.76
CA LYS A 211 1.33 -3.18 -3.86
C LYS A 211 2.36 -3.84 -2.95
N VAL A 212 2.06 -3.88 -1.66
CA VAL A 212 2.95 -4.43 -0.61
C VAL A 212 2.28 -5.55 0.19
N ALA A 213 0.99 -5.76 -0.01
CA ALA A 213 0.22 -6.85 0.57
C ALA A 213 -0.51 -7.63 -0.53
N PHE A 214 -1.17 -8.74 -0.15
CA PHE A 214 -1.83 -9.64 -1.10
C PHE A 214 -2.78 -8.92 -2.06
N SER A 215 -2.93 -9.48 -3.26
CA SER A 215 -3.80 -8.92 -4.29
C SER A 215 -5.27 -9.07 -3.95
N MET A 216 -6.01 -7.99 -4.13
CA MET A 216 -7.44 -7.90 -3.82
C MET A 216 -8.32 -8.50 -4.92
N PHE A 217 -7.82 -8.58 -6.15
CA PHE A 217 -8.62 -8.97 -7.33
C PHE A 217 -9.19 -10.38 -7.24
N PHE A 218 -8.48 -11.29 -6.58
CA PHE A 218 -8.86 -12.70 -6.52
C PHE A 218 -9.09 -13.20 -5.10
N SER A 219 -9.06 -12.31 -4.10
CA SER A 219 -9.09 -12.66 -2.66
C SER A 219 -10.22 -11.97 -1.91
N CYS A 220 -11.40 -11.94 -2.52
CA CYS A 220 -12.58 -11.30 -1.98
C CYS A 220 -12.92 -11.83 -0.57
N GLU A 221 -12.79 -13.14 -0.37
CA GLU A 221 -13.10 -13.86 0.87
C GLU A 221 -12.21 -13.45 2.05
N THR A 222 -11.02 -12.92 1.79
CA THR A 222 -10.10 -12.47 2.83
C THR A 222 -10.64 -11.25 3.57
N CYS A 223 -11.34 -10.36 2.87
CA CYS A 223 -11.97 -9.19 3.47
C CYS A 223 -13.45 -9.44 3.76
N HIS A 224 -14.19 -9.97 2.78
CA HIS A 224 -15.62 -10.30 2.88
C HIS A 224 -15.80 -11.65 3.60
N SER A 225 -15.46 -11.66 4.89
CA SER A 225 -15.34 -12.86 5.71
C SER A 225 -16.41 -12.99 6.79
N VAL A 226 -17.40 -12.09 6.82
CA VAL A 226 -18.47 -12.09 7.82
C VAL A 226 -19.81 -12.19 7.10
N PRO A 227 -20.62 -13.24 7.35
CA PRO A 227 -21.89 -13.39 6.63
C PRO A 227 -22.83 -12.20 6.87
N ILE A 228 -23.60 -11.84 5.83
CA ILE A 228 -24.75 -10.96 6.02
C ILE A 228 -25.80 -11.66 6.88
N ALA A 229 -26.67 -10.90 7.54
CA ALA A 229 -27.72 -11.48 8.39
C ALA A 229 -28.61 -12.43 7.56
N GLY A 230 -28.65 -13.70 7.94
CA GLY A 230 -29.40 -14.75 7.22
C GLY A 230 -28.72 -15.29 5.94
N GLY A 231 -27.55 -14.78 5.57
CA GLY A 231 -26.77 -15.26 4.42
C GLY A 231 -25.88 -16.45 4.79
N LYS A 232 -25.75 -17.41 3.87
CA LYS A 232 -24.75 -18.48 4.01
C LYS A 232 -23.34 -17.93 3.73
N PRO A 233 -22.30 -18.41 4.45
CA PRO A 233 -20.92 -18.22 4.03
C PRO A 233 -20.70 -18.69 2.59
N TRP A 234 -19.99 -17.90 1.80
CA TRP A 234 -19.56 -18.27 0.45
C TRP A 234 -18.20 -18.99 0.40
N TRP A 235 -17.58 -19.25 1.55
CA TRP A 235 -16.29 -19.97 1.70
C TRP A 235 -16.48 -21.42 2.16
N ASN A 236 -17.44 -22.14 1.56
CA ASN A 236 -17.61 -23.58 1.73
C ASN A 236 -16.89 -24.34 0.62
#